data_AF-A0A4U9CVM4-F1
#
_entry.id   AF-A0A4U9CVM4-F1
#
_cell.length_a   1.000
_cell.length_b   1.000
_cell.length_c   1.000
_cell.angle_alpha   90.00
_cell.angle_beta   90.00
_cell.angle_gamma   90.00
#
_symmetry.space_group_name_H-M   'P 1'
#
loop_
_entity.id
_entity.type
_entity.pdbx_description
1 polymer ?
#
loop_
_entity_poly.entity_id
_entity_poly.type
_entity_poly.pdbx_seq_one_letter_code
_entity_poly.pdbx_strand_id
1 'polypeptide(L)'
;MQKLINSVQNYAWGSHTALTELYGIANPNNLPMAELWMGAHPKSSSQILDASGSPRSLREFIESDKASLLGSKVAERFGELPFLFKVLCAAQPLSIQVHPNKQASEIGFAKENAAGIPLDAAERNYKDPNHKPELVFALTPFLAMNAFREFAEIAALLQPVASAHPAIGEFLSSPDAERLSQLFASLLNMQGEEKSHALSILQSALDAEQGEPWQTIRLIAEFYPDDSACSLPCCSTW
;
A
#
# COMPACT_ATOMS: atom_id res chain seq x y z
N MET A 1 -11.31 31.28 0.84
CA MET A 1 -10.22 30.29 0.64
C MET A 1 -9.51 30.12 1.96
N GLN A 2 -9.14 28.89 2.34
CA GLN A 2 -8.43 28.58 3.59
C GLN A 2 -7.09 27.92 3.26
N LYS A 3 -5.97 28.45 3.79
CA LYS A 3 -4.67 27.79 3.66
C LYS A 3 -4.60 26.67 4.71
N LEU A 4 -4.29 25.45 4.27
CA LEU A 4 -4.17 24.32 5.18
C LEU A 4 -2.81 24.29 5.88
N ILE A 5 -2.84 23.89 7.14
CA ILE A 5 -1.69 23.42 7.91
C ILE A 5 -1.82 21.90 7.98
N ASN A 6 -0.90 21.20 7.32
CA ASN A 6 -0.99 19.77 7.07
C ASN A 6 -0.06 18.98 7.97
N SER A 7 -0.47 17.76 8.31
CA SER A 7 0.32 16.87 9.16
C SER A 7 1.29 16.05 8.32
N VAL A 8 2.54 15.94 8.76
CA VAL A 8 3.52 15.01 8.22
C VAL A 8 3.56 13.78 9.12
N GLN A 9 3.36 12.60 8.54
CA GLN A 9 3.51 11.32 9.24
C GLN A 9 4.96 10.85 9.12
N ASN A 10 5.62 10.67 10.27
CA ASN A 10 7.03 10.29 10.32
C ASN A 10 7.24 8.77 10.40
N TYR A 11 6.62 8.01 9.50
CA TYR A 11 6.81 6.56 9.44
C TYR A 11 8.23 6.20 8.99
N ALA A 12 8.78 5.10 9.52
CA ALA A 12 10.20 4.73 9.34
C ALA A 12 10.64 4.54 7.87
N TRP A 13 9.71 4.18 6.98
CA TRP A 13 9.97 3.99 5.54
C TRP A 13 10.05 5.30 4.74
N GLY A 14 9.73 6.44 5.36
CA GLY A 14 9.64 7.73 4.70
C GLY A 14 10.98 8.33 4.32
N SER A 15 11.02 9.09 3.22
CA SER A 15 12.20 9.86 2.84
C SER A 15 12.52 10.97 3.84
N HIS A 16 13.78 11.16 4.15
CA HIS A 16 14.25 12.25 5.00
C HIS A 16 14.32 13.61 4.27
N THR A 17 14.37 13.61 2.94
CA THR A 17 14.66 14.82 2.15
C THR A 17 13.60 15.18 1.11
N ALA A 18 12.79 14.22 0.62
CA ALA A 18 11.92 14.45 -0.54
C ALA A 18 10.96 15.66 -0.39
N LEU A 19 10.28 15.79 0.75
CA LEU A 19 9.40 16.95 1.01
C LEU A 19 10.18 18.27 1.18
N THR A 20 11.42 18.20 1.68
CA THR A 20 12.32 19.36 1.80
C THR A 20 12.77 19.82 0.42
N GLU A 21 13.19 18.91 -0.44
CA GLU A 21 13.68 19.20 -1.79
C GLU A 21 12.57 19.70 -2.71
N LEU A 22 11.40 19.06 -2.70
CA LEU A 22 10.28 19.41 -3.58
C LEU A 22 9.55 20.69 -3.15
N TYR A 23 9.39 20.91 -1.84
CA TYR A 23 8.48 21.94 -1.31
C TYR A 23 9.11 22.89 -0.28
N GLY A 24 10.38 22.69 0.07
CA GLY A 24 11.04 23.49 1.11
C GLY A 24 10.47 23.25 2.52
N ILE A 25 9.83 22.11 2.77
CA ILE A 25 9.32 21.76 4.11
C ILE A 25 10.51 21.54 5.05
N ALA A 26 10.53 22.25 6.18
CA ALA A 26 11.63 22.18 7.13
C ALA A 26 11.67 20.82 7.84
N ASN A 27 12.86 20.22 7.91
CA ASN A 27 13.09 18.98 8.66
C ASN A 27 14.38 19.07 9.52
N PRO A 28 14.46 20.00 10.49
CA PRO A 28 15.68 20.28 11.24
C PRO A 28 16.16 19.08 12.08
N ASN A 29 15.25 18.21 12.47
CA ASN A 29 15.54 17.01 13.26
C ASN A 29 15.82 15.78 12.39
N ASN A 30 15.86 15.93 11.07
CA ASN A 30 16.11 14.86 10.10
C ASN A 30 15.22 13.62 10.33
N LEU A 31 13.92 13.83 10.55
CA LEU A 31 12.95 12.73 10.71
C LEU A 31 12.57 12.15 9.34
N PRO A 32 12.24 10.86 9.23
CA PRO A 32 11.65 10.34 7.99
C PRO A 32 10.30 11.03 7.76
N MET A 33 10.00 11.46 6.54
CA MET A 33 8.75 12.14 6.19
C MET A 33 8.01 11.31 5.16
N ALA A 34 7.15 10.42 5.64
CA ALA A 34 6.55 9.35 4.84
C ALA A 34 5.32 9.83 4.06
N GLU A 35 4.41 10.53 4.75
CA GLU A 35 3.17 11.02 4.15
C GLU A 35 2.85 12.44 4.62
N LEU A 36 2.54 13.35 3.69
CA LEU A 36 1.92 14.64 3.99
C LEU A 36 0.41 14.53 3.81
N TRP A 37 -0.36 14.69 4.88
CA TRP A 37 -1.82 14.51 4.87
C TRP A 37 -2.57 15.82 4.66
N MET A 38 -3.49 15.81 3.71
CA MET A 38 -4.39 16.90 3.37
C MET A 38 -5.83 16.41 3.46
N GLY A 39 -6.53 16.76 4.54
CA GLY A 39 -7.92 16.38 4.72
C GLY A 39 -8.37 16.38 6.18
N ALA A 40 -9.50 15.73 6.42
CA ALA A 40 -10.21 15.75 7.71
C ALA A 40 -10.19 14.38 8.42
N HIS A 41 -9.09 13.63 8.25
CA HIS A 41 -8.96 12.28 8.81
C HIS A 41 -8.96 12.33 10.36
N PRO A 42 -9.71 11.47 11.05
CA PRO A 42 -9.91 11.57 12.50
C PRO A 42 -8.61 11.43 13.32
N LYS A 43 -7.65 10.62 12.85
CA LYS A 43 -6.35 10.46 13.52
C LYS A 43 -5.41 11.67 13.40
N SER A 44 -5.57 12.47 12.35
CA SER A 44 -4.64 13.57 12.04
C SER A 44 -5.28 14.49 11.01
N SER A 45 -6.21 15.34 11.45
CA SER A 45 -6.88 16.30 10.58
C SER A 45 -5.93 17.46 10.29
N SER A 46 -5.91 17.92 9.04
CA SER A 46 -5.35 19.24 8.71
C SER A 46 -6.01 20.31 9.57
N GLN A 47 -5.33 21.44 9.75
CA GLN A 47 -5.85 22.61 10.44
C GLN A 47 -6.02 23.78 9.49
N ILE A 48 -6.90 24.70 9.86
CA ILE A 48 -7.07 26.02 9.26
C ILE A 48 -6.89 27.09 10.34
N LEU A 49 -6.67 28.33 9.94
CA LEU A 49 -6.71 29.45 10.89
C LEU A 49 -8.14 29.98 10.97
N ASP A 50 -8.65 30.15 12.18
CA ASP A 50 -9.94 30.81 12.40
C ASP A 50 -9.83 32.34 12.24
N ALA A 51 -10.94 33.06 12.46
CA ALA A 51 -10.98 34.51 12.36
C ALA A 51 -10.05 35.24 13.36
N SER A 52 -9.66 34.58 14.46
CA SER A 52 -8.71 35.09 15.44
C SER A 52 -7.25 34.79 15.07
N GLY A 53 -7.02 34.00 14.02
CA GLY A 53 -5.70 33.49 13.64
C GLY A 53 -5.28 32.24 14.42
N SER A 54 -6.17 31.63 15.20
CA SER A 54 -5.89 30.43 15.98
C SER A 54 -6.10 29.16 15.14
N PRO A 55 -5.23 28.14 15.25
CA PRO A 55 -5.45 26.87 14.55
C PRO A 55 -6.72 26.17 15.03
N ARG A 56 -7.55 25.73 14.07
CA ARG A 56 -8.75 24.91 14.28
C ARG A 56 -8.70 23.68 13.38
N SER A 57 -9.15 22.54 13.89
CA SER A 57 -9.24 21.30 13.11
C SER A 57 -10.18 21.47 11.91
N LEU A 58 -9.73 21.05 10.73
CA LEU A 58 -10.56 21.03 9.52
C LEU A 58 -11.76 20.10 9.70
N ARG A 59 -11.58 18.96 10.37
CA ARG A 59 -12.68 18.04 10.70
C ARG A 59 -13.76 18.70 11.55
N GLU A 60 -13.38 19.39 12.62
CA GLU A 60 -14.33 20.10 13.50
C GLU A 60 -14.99 21.29 12.80
N PHE A 61 -14.27 21.94 11.89
CA PHE A 61 -14.83 23.00 11.06
C PHE A 61 -15.91 22.45 10.13
N ILE A 62 -15.63 21.35 9.42
CA ILE A 62 -16.60 20.65 8.57
C ILE A 62 -17.81 20.17 9.37
N GLU A 63 -17.59 19.59 10.55
CA GLU A 63 -18.67 19.08 11.42
C GLU A 63 -19.63 20.20 11.85
N SER A 64 -19.15 21.43 12.01
CA SER A 64 -19.99 22.56 12.43
C SER A 64 -20.99 23.05 11.37
N ASP A 65 -20.75 22.78 10.09
CA ASP A 65 -21.69 23.08 9.00
C ASP A 65 -21.40 22.22 7.74
N LYS A 66 -21.78 20.93 7.80
CA LYS A 66 -21.51 19.97 6.73
C LYS A 66 -22.13 20.37 5.41
N ALA A 67 -23.38 20.83 5.44
CA ALA A 67 -24.14 21.11 4.23
C ALA A 67 -23.51 22.27 3.44
N SER A 68 -23.09 23.34 4.13
CA SER A 68 -22.45 24.48 3.47
C SER A 68 -21.02 24.18 3.04
N LEU A 69 -20.26 23.41 3.82
CA LEU A 69 -18.83 23.19 3.58
C LEU A 69 -18.53 22.03 2.60
N LEU A 70 -19.33 20.96 2.63
CA LEU A 70 -19.19 19.81 1.73
C LEU A 70 -20.13 19.90 0.52
N GLY A 71 -21.19 20.71 0.61
CA GLY A 71 -22.34 20.65 -0.29
C GLY A 71 -23.32 19.54 0.11
N SER A 72 -24.62 19.77 -0.14
CA SER A 72 -25.72 18.88 0.29
C SER A 72 -25.51 17.43 -0.14
N LYS A 73 -25.13 17.20 -1.41
CA LYS A 73 -24.93 15.84 -1.95
C LYS A 73 -23.88 15.02 -1.21
N VAL A 74 -22.76 15.65 -0.81
CA VAL A 74 -21.66 14.97 -0.10
C VAL A 74 -22.05 14.76 1.35
N ALA A 75 -22.64 15.77 1.99
CA ALA A 75 -23.12 15.68 3.35
C ALA A 75 -24.17 14.57 3.52
N GLU A 76 -25.15 14.48 2.61
CA GLU A 76 -26.19 13.44 2.63
C GLU A 76 -25.65 12.04 2.34
N ARG A 77 -24.72 11.90 1.38
CA ARG A 77 -24.21 10.60 0.96
C ARG A 77 -23.16 10.01 1.90
N PHE A 78 -22.26 10.84 2.42
CA PHE A 78 -21.08 10.40 3.15
C PHE A 78 -21.02 10.90 4.59
N GLY A 79 -21.67 12.03 4.91
CA GLY A 79 -21.68 12.59 6.27
C GLY A 79 -20.34 13.16 6.74
N GLU A 80 -19.29 13.09 5.94
CA GLU A 80 -17.95 13.64 6.20
C GLU A 80 -17.19 13.87 4.88
N LEU A 81 -15.94 14.37 4.97
CA LEU A 81 -15.07 14.52 3.79
C LEU A 81 -14.70 13.13 3.24
N PRO A 82 -15.12 12.75 2.02
CA PRO A 82 -15.07 11.36 1.56
C PRO A 82 -13.73 10.96 0.94
N PHE A 83 -12.66 11.70 1.23
CA PHE A 83 -11.32 11.41 0.74
C PHE A 83 -10.25 11.88 1.73
N LEU A 84 -9.09 11.24 1.63
CA LEU A 84 -7.84 11.72 2.23
C LEU A 84 -6.84 11.91 1.09
N PHE A 85 -6.35 13.13 0.93
CA PHE A 85 -5.31 13.41 -0.07
C PHE A 85 -3.94 13.35 0.60
N LYS A 86 -2.97 12.76 -0.10
CA LYS A 86 -1.62 12.56 0.43
C LYS A 86 -0.56 12.90 -0.61
N VAL A 87 0.58 13.40 -0.13
CA VAL A 87 1.87 13.19 -0.82
C VAL A 87 2.57 12.05 -0.12
N LEU A 88 2.95 11.01 -0.87
CA LEU A 88 3.65 9.83 -0.35
C LEU A 88 5.11 9.85 -0.83
N CYS A 89 6.05 9.71 0.11
CA CYS A 89 7.49 9.76 -0.14
C CYS A 89 8.14 8.45 0.31
N ALA A 90 7.94 7.38 -0.46
CA ALA A 90 8.51 6.07 -0.18
C ALA A 90 10.02 6.06 -0.45
N ALA A 91 10.84 5.97 0.60
CA ALA A 91 12.28 5.73 0.49
C ALA A 91 12.64 4.25 0.61
N GLN A 92 11.65 3.40 0.91
CA GLN A 92 11.76 1.94 0.97
C GLN A 92 10.55 1.32 0.27
N PRO A 93 10.65 0.11 -0.29
CA PRO A 93 9.50 -0.60 -0.83
C PRO A 93 8.46 -0.84 0.28
N LEU A 94 7.20 -0.61 -0.03
CA LEU A 94 6.09 -0.82 0.90
C LEU A 94 5.49 -2.21 0.75
N SER A 95 4.70 -2.62 1.75
CA SER A 95 4.01 -3.92 1.71
C SER A 95 3.06 -4.02 0.52
N ILE A 96 2.93 -5.23 -0.02
CA ILE A 96 1.90 -5.56 -1.01
C ILE A 96 0.54 -5.51 -0.31
N GLN A 97 -0.43 -4.84 -0.93
CA GLN A 97 -1.75 -4.64 -0.37
C GLN A 97 -2.84 -5.06 -1.34
N VAL A 98 -3.93 -5.60 -0.79
CA VAL A 98 -5.17 -5.86 -1.50
C VAL A 98 -6.29 -5.16 -0.72
N HIS A 99 -7.10 -4.38 -1.42
CA HIS A 99 -8.29 -3.78 -0.84
C HIS A 99 -9.52 -4.63 -1.19
N PRO A 100 -10.23 -5.16 -0.18
CA PRO A 100 -11.48 -5.87 -0.43
C PRO A 100 -12.50 -4.97 -1.14
N ASN A 101 -13.37 -5.59 -1.93
CA ASN A 101 -14.54 -4.89 -2.47
C ASN A 101 -15.52 -4.53 -1.34
N LYS A 102 -16.51 -3.68 -1.65
CA LYS A 102 -17.42 -3.15 -0.61
C LYS A 102 -18.14 -4.24 0.17
N GLN A 103 -18.66 -5.26 -0.52
CA GLN A 103 -19.37 -6.36 0.11
C GLN A 103 -18.46 -7.17 1.05
N ALA A 104 -17.23 -7.47 0.62
CA ALA A 104 -16.26 -8.16 1.45
C ALA A 104 -15.81 -7.31 2.66
N SER A 105 -15.66 -5.99 2.50
CA SER A 105 -15.38 -5.07 3.60
C SER A 105 -16.48 -5.05 4.66
N GLU A 106 -17.75 -4.99 4.25
CA GLU A 106 -18.90 -5.03 5.15
C GLU A 106 -18.92 -6.34 5.97
N ILE A 107 -18.71 -7.47 5.30
CA ILE A 107 -18.68 -8.80 5.93
C ILE A 107 -17.49 -8.92 6.90
N GLY A 108 -16.29 -8.54 6.46
CA GLY A 108 -15.07 -8.61 7.27
C GLY A 108 -15.13 -7.71 8.50
N PHE A 109 -15.59 -6.47 8.34
CA PHE A 109 -15.76 -5.51 9.43
C PHE A 109 -16.75 -6.02 10.48
N ALA A 110 -17.90 -6.55 10.06
CA ALA A 110 -18.89 -7.13 10.96
C ALA A 110 -18.35 -8.36 11.70
N LYS A 111 -17.62 -9.25 11.00
CA LYS A 111 -17.01 -10.44 11.59
C LYS A 111 -15.99 -10.10 12.68
N GLU A 112 -15.08 -9.16 12.42
CA GLU A 112 -14.07 -8.76 13.41
C GLU A 112 -14.70 -8.02 14.61
N ASN A 113 -15.76 -7.21 14.39
CA ASN A 113 -16.52 -6.59 15.48
C ASN A 113 -17.24 -7.63 16.35
N ALA A 114 -17.88 -8.62 15.75
CA ALA A 114 -18.55 -9.70 16.47
C ALA A 114 -17.58 -10.55 17.30
N ALA A 115 -16.33 -10.66 16.86
CA ALA A 115 -15.24 -11.29 17.60
C ALA A 115 -14.63 -10.39 18.69
N GLY A 116 -15.05 -9.11 18.79
CA GLY A 116 -14.56 -8.18 19.80
C GLY A 116 -13.13 -7.68 19.57
N ILE A 117 -12.59 -7.78 18.35
CA ILE A 117 -11.22 -7.38 18.04
C ILE A 117 -11.12 -5.84 18.06
N PRO A 118 -10.26 -5.23 18.91
CA PRO A 118 -10.07 -3.78 18.96
C PRO A 118 -9.63 -3.19 17.61
N LEU A 119 -10.03 -1.94 17.31
CA LEU A 119 -9.71 -1.28 16.03
C LEU A 119 -8.21 -1.03 15.81
N ASP A 120 -7.44 -1.01 16.89
CA ASP A 120 -5.99 -0.80 16.93
C ASP A 120 -5.18 -2.08 17.17
N ALA A 121 -5.84 -3.25 17.28
CA ALA A 121 -5.18 -4.54 17.40
C ALA A 121 -4.38 -4.89 16.12
N ALA A 122 -3.28 -5.63 16.28
CA ALA A 122 -2.39 -5.97 15.18
C ALA A 122 -3.07 -6.87 14.13
N GLU A 123 -3.95 -7.76 14.58
CA GLU A 123 -4.72 -8.69 13.77
C GLU A 123 -5.98 -8.07 13.13
N ARG A 124 -6.29 -6.78 13.39
CA ARG A 124 -7.46 -6.09 12.84
C ARG A 124 -7.23 -5.66 11.40
N ASN A 125 -7.87 -6.35 10.45
CA ASN A 125 -7.74 -6.06 9.02
C ASN A 125 -8.78 -5.05 8.53
N TYR A 126 -10.00 -5.11 9.05
CA TYR A 126 -11.13 -4.29 8.60
C TYR A 126 -11.41 -3.18 9.60
N LYS A 127 -11.01 -1.95 9.27
CA LYS A 127 -11.16 -0.76 10.15
C LYS A 127 -12.42 0.04 9.87
N ASP A 128 -13.05 -0.20 8.73
CA ASP A 128 -14.33 0.36 8.30
C ASP A 128 -15.01 -0.61 7.33
N PRO A 129 -16.33 -0.47 7.09
CA PRO A 129 -17.08 -1.35 6.20
C PRO A 129 -17.02 -0.92 4.71
N ASN A 130 -16.11 -0.02 4.31
CA ASN A 130 -16.10 0.51 2.96
C ASN A 130 -14.99 -0.11 2.09
N HIS A 131 -15.16 0.01 0.78
CA HIS A 131 -14.08 -0.22 -0.18
C HIS A 131 -13.18 1.01 -0.25
N LYS A 132 -11.91 0.79 -0.57
CA LYS A 132 -10.90 1.84 -0.61
C LYS A 132 -10.36 2.00 -2.04
N PRO A 133 -11.08 2.72 -2.92
CA PRO A 133 -10.54 3.07 -4.22
C PRO A 133 -9.39 4.06 -4.02
N GLU A 134 -8.26 3.79 -4.66
CA GLU A 134 -7.07 4.64 -4.58
C GLU A 134 -6.66 5.11 -5.98
N LEU A 135 -6.12 6.32 -6.04
CA LEU A 135 -5.52 6.89 -7.24
C LEU A 135 -4.12 7.37 -6.85
N VAL A 136 -3.11 6.87 -7.55
CA VAL A 136 -1.74 7.33 -7.42
C VAL A 136 -1.40 8.21 -8.61
N PHE A 137 -0.80 9.37 -8.33
CA PHE A 137 -0.29 10.29 -9.34
C PHE A 137 1.19 10.58 -9.06
N ALA A 138 2.05 10.23 -10.00
CA ALA A 138 3.49 10.34 -9.88
C ALA A 138 3.94 11.81 -9.95
N LEU A 139 4.60 12.29 -8.88
CA LEU A 139 5.24 13.62 -8.84
C LEU A 139 6.72 13.57 -9.24
N THR A 140 7.33 12.41 -9.04
CA THR A 140 8.66 11.99 -9.51
C THR A 140 8.48 10.63 -10.21
N PRO A 141 9.50 10.08 -10.91
CA PRO A 141 9.46 8.67 -11.30
C PRO A 141 9.06 7.80 -10.10
N PHE A 142 8.06 6.95 -10.31
CA PHE A 142 7.41 6.19 -9.25
C PHE A 142 7.30 4.73 -9.69
N LEU A 143 7.92 3.83 -8.92
CA LEU A 143 7.92 2.40 -9.17
C LEU A 143 6.81 1.76 -8.35
N ALA A 144 5.93 0.99 -9.00
CA ALA A 144 4.79 0.35 -8.35
C ALA A 144 4.51 -1.01 -8.96
N MET A 145 3.98 -1.93 -8.16
CA MET A 145 3.36 -3.15 -8.66
C MET A 145 1.85 -2.98 -8.62
N ASN A 146 1.15 -3.34 -9.70
CA ASN A 146 -0.30 -3.29 -9.76
C ASN A 146 -0.86 -4.43 -10.61
N ALA A 147 -1.87 -5.15 -10.11
CA ALA A 147 -2.56 -6.25 -10.79
C ALA A 147 -1.63 -7.38 -11.29
N PHE A 148 -2.24 -8.48 -11.75
CA PHE A 148 -1.49 -9.60 -12.32
C PHE A 148 -1.11 -9.34 -13.79
N ARG A 149 0.03 -9.87 -14.22
CA ARG A 149 0.42 -9.96 -15.64
C ARG A 149 -0.46 -10.96 -16.38
N GLU A 150 -0.37 -10.92 -17.70
CA GLU A 150 -0.92 -11.98 -18.56
C GLU A 150 -0.26 -13.32 -18.25
N PHE A 151 -1.04 -14.41 -18.26
CA PHE A 151 -0.55 -15.73 -17.85
C PHE A 151 0.70 -16.20 -18.61
N ALA A 152 0.80 -15.86 -19.90
CA ALA A 152 1.96 -16.19 -20.72
C ALA A 152 3.24 -15.45 -20.26
N GLU A 153 3.11 -14.19 -19.82
CA GLU A 153 4.24 -13.44 -19.26
C GLU A 153 4.65 -14.01 -17.90
N ILE A 154 3.69 -14.33 -17.03
CA ILE A 154 3.96 -14.98 -15.75
C ILE A 154 4.73 -16.28 -15.99
N ALA A 155 4.26 -17.12 -16.93
CA ALA A 155 4.91 -18.38 -17.23
C ALA A 155 6.35 -18.19 -17.73
N ALA A 156 6.60 -17.23 -18.62
CA ALA A 156 7.94 -16.93 -19.09
C ALA A 156 8.87 -16.47 -17.95
N LEU A 157 8.39 -15.62 -17.04
CA LEU A 157 9.16 -15.09 -15.91
C LEU A 157 9.37 -16.12 -14.79
N LEU A 158 8.50 -17.13 -14.67
CA LEU A 158 8.66 -18.21 -13.71
C LEU A 158 9.57 -19.34 -14.21
N GLN A 159 9.86 -19.39 -15.51
CA GLN A 159 10.66 -20.46 -16.10
C GLN A 159 12.07 -20.59 -15.46
N PRO A 160 12.83 -19.50 -15.21
CA PRO A 160 14.15 -19.59 -14.56
C PRO A 160 14.10 -20.09 -13.11
N VAL A 161 12.94 -19.97 -12.45
CA VAL A 161 12.73 -20.34 -11.04
C VAL A 161 11.77 -21.53 -10.90
N ALA A 162 11.57 -22.32 -11.95
CA ALA A 162 10.59 -23.41 -11.98
C ALA A 162 10.80 -24.47 -10.89
N SER A 163 12.05 -24.66 -10.44
CA SER A 163 12.43 -25.60 -9.38
C SER A 163 12.36 -25.03 -7.96
N ALA A 164 11.97 -23.76 -7.80
CA ALA A 164 11.89 -23.12 -6.49
C ALA A 164 10.76 -23.69 -5.63
N HIS A 165 9.63 -24.06 -6.24
CA HIS A 165 8.48 -24.60 -5.53
C HIS A 165 7.55 -25.42 -6.46
N PRO A 166 6.95 -26.55 -6.04
CA PRO A 166 6.08 -27.38 -6.88
C PRO A 166 4.91 -26.62 -7.54
N ALA A 167 4.28 -25.69 -6.80
CA ALA A 167 3.20 -24.86 -7.32
C ALA A 167 3.58 -24.02 -8.56
N ILE A 168 4.88 -23.68 -8.73
CA ILE A 168 5.36 -23.01 -9.94
C ILE A 168 5.25 -23.97 -11.13
N GLY A 169 5.73 -25.21 -10.98
CA GLY A 169 5.61 -26.25 -12.00
C GLY A 169 4.16 -26.55 -12.36
N GLU A 170 3.27 -26.59 -11.37
CA GLU A 170 1.83 -26.78 -11.58
C GLU A 170 1.22 -25.65 -12.40
N PHE A 171 1.55 -24.39 -12.11
CA PHE A 171 1.10 -23.25 -12.91
C PHE A 171 1.67 -23.31 -14.33
N LEU A 172 2.98 -23.56 -14.49
CA LEU A 172 3.65 -23.67 -15.80
C LEU A 172 3.05 -24.76 -16.69
N SER A 173 2.55 -25.85 -16.09
CA SER A 173 1.95 -26.96 -16.84
C SER A 173 0.62 -26.60 -17.52
N SER A 174 -0.15 -25.68 -16.93
CA SER A 174 -1.47 -25.28 -17.43
C SER A 174 -1.87 -23.91 -16.85
N PRO A 175 -1.30 -22.79 -17.35
CA PRO A 175 -1.53 -21.47 -16.77
C PRO A 175 -3.00 -21.05 -16.77
N ASP A 176 -3.59 -20.84 -15.59
CA ASP A 176 -4.96 -20.38 -15.39
C ASP A 176 -5.12 -19.62 -14.06
N ALA A 177 -6.31 -19.05 -13.83
CA ALA A 177 -6.61 -18.26 -12.65
C ALA A 177 -6.62 -19.08 -11.34
N GLU A 178 -7.05 -20.34 -11.40
CA GLU A 178 -7.13 -21.21 -10.21
C GLU A 178 -5.72 -21.55 -9.72
N ARG A 179 -4.84 -21.96 -10.63
CA ARG A 179 -3.44 -22.27 -10.32
C ARG A 179 -2.65 -21.04 -9.95
N LEU A 180 -2.95 -19.87 -10.53
CA LEU A 180 -2.34 -18.62 -10.09
C LEU A 180 -2.71 -18.32 -8.63
N SER A 181 -3.97 -18.53 -8.24
CA SER A 181 -4.40 -18.38 -6.84
C SER A 181 -3.68 -19.37 -5.91
N GLN A 182 -3.53 -20.63 -6.33
CA GLN A 182 -2.81 -21.66 -5.57
C GLN A 182 -1.33 -21.34 -5.44
N LEU A 183 -0.70 -20.88 -6.52
CA LEU A 183 0.68 -20.41 -6.54
C LEU A 183 0.89 -19.28 -5.52
N PHE A 184 0.05 -18.24 -5.56
CA PHE A 184 0.16 -17.09 -4.66
C PHE A 184 0.02 -17.50 -3.18
N ALA A 185 -0.98 -18.34 -2.88
CA ALA A 185 -1.19 -18.86 -1.53
C ALA A 185 0.00 -19.71 -1.05
N SER A 186 0.55 -20.55 -1.94
CA SER A 186 1.69 -21.41 -1.61
C SER A 186 2.94 -20.58 -1.33
N LEU A 187 3.27 -19.62 -2.20
CA LEU A 187 4.44 -18.77 -2.03
C LEU A 187 4.37 -17.98 -0.72
N LEU A 188 3.23 -17.37 -0.40
CA LEU A 188 3.05 -16.59 0.83
C LEU A 188 3.09 -17.46 2.10
N ASN A 189 2.82 -18.76 1.99
CA ASN A 189 2.74 -19.66 3.13
C ASN A 189 4.00 -20.51 3.35
N MET A 190 5.02 -20.43 2.47
CA MET A 190 6.27 -21.20 2.60
C MET A 190 6.93 -20.99 3.97
N GLN A 191 7.42 -22.08 4.58
CA GLN A 191 8.11 -22.04 5.88
C GLN A 191 9.42 -22.84 5.84
N GLY A 192 10.34 -22.54 6.76
CA GLY A 192 11.53 -23.35 7.01
C GLY A 192 12.38 -23.63 5.76
N GLU A 193 12.75 -24.89 5.56
CA GLU A 193 13.62 -25.32 4.45
C GLU A 193 13.01 -25.09 3.07
N GLU A 194 11.68 -25.21 2.94
CA GLU A 194 10.98 -24.93 1.68
C GLU A 194 11.18 -23.48 1.25
N LYS A 195 11.00 -22.55 2.19
CA LYS A 195 11.21 -21.12 1.95
C LYS A 195 12.67 -20.82 1.62
N SER A 196 13.61 -21.35 2.40
CA SER A 196 15.05 -21.13 2.17
C SER A 196 15.50 -21.68 0.81
N HIS A 197 14.98 -22.85 0.40
CA HIS A 197 15.25 -23.43 -0.92
C HIS A 197 14.72 -22.53 -2.04
N ALA A 198 13.45 -22.10 -1.95
CA ALA A 198 12.86 -21.23 -2.95
C ALA A 198 13.62 -19.91 -3.10
N LEU A 199 14.03 -19.29 -1.99
CA LEU A 199 14.84 -18.06 -1.98
C LEU A 199 16.25 -18.28 -2.57
N SER A 200 16.88 -19.43 -2.31
CA SER A 200 18.18 -19.77 -2.92
C SER A 200 18.09 -19.92 -4.44
N ILE A 201 17.01 -20.50 -4.96
CA ILE A 201 16.77 -20.60 -6.40
C ILE A 201 16.51 -19.20 -6.99
N LEU A 202 15.71 -18.39 -6.31
CA LEU A 202 15.47 -17.00 -6.72
C LEU A 202 16.77 -16.20 -6.78
N GLN A 203 17.64 -16.30 -5.76
CA GLN A 203 18.93 -15.62 -5.76
C GLN A 203 19.81 -16.05 -6.94
N SER A 204 19.84 -17.34 -7.25
CA SER A 204 20.59 -17.86 -8.41
C SER A 204 20.05 -17.31 -9.74
N ALA A 205 18.72 -17.18 -9.86
CA ALA A 205 18.09 -16.55 -11.01
C ALA A 205 18.42 -15.05 -11.08
N LEU A 206 18.45 -14.34 -9.95
CA LEU A 206 18.90 -12.95 -9.94
C LEU A 206 20.34 -12.84 -10.45
N ASP A 207 21.26 -13.72 -10.08
CA ASP A 207 22.65 -13.61 -10.58
C ASP A 207 22.76 -13.80 -12.10
N ALA A 208 21.85 -14.55 -12.72
CA ALA A 208 21.87 -14.85 -14.15
C ALA A 208 21.02 -13.88 -15.00
N GLU A 209 19.84 -13.49 -14.51
CA GLU A 209 18.86 -12.71 -15.25
C GLU A 209 19.13 -11.20 -15.17
N GLN A 210 18.77 -10.47 -16.23
CA GLN A 210 19.01 -9.02 -16.35
C GLN A 210 17.72 -8.28 -16.69
N GLY A 211 17.68 -6.98 -16.38
CA GLY A 211 16.52 -6.12 -16.67
C GLY A 211 15.32 -6.36 -15.73
N GLU A 212 14.16 -5.86 -16.13
CA GLU A 212 12.91 -6.01 -15.34
C GLU A 212 12.23 -7.37 -15.60
N PRO A 213 11.56 -7.96 -14.60
CA PRO A 213 11.36 -7.48 -13.23
C PRO A 213 12.52 -7.79 -12.26
N TRP A 214 13.56 -8.48 -12.72
CA TRP A 214 14.66 -8.97 -11.88
C TRP A 214 15.41 -7.85 -11.14
N GLN A 215 15.61 -6.70 -11.80
CA GLN A 215 16.20 -5.53 -11.18
C GLN A 215 15.36 -5.02 -10.01
N THR A 216 14.04 -4.97 -10.15
CA THR A 216 13.20 -4.58 -9.02
C THR A 216 13.19 -5.65 -7.92
N ILE A 217 13.26 -6.94 -8.25
CA ILE A 217 13.39 -7.99 -7.23
C ILE A 217 14.68 -7.78 -6.42
N ARG A 218 15.81 -7.45 -7.05
CA ARG A 218 17.05 -7.10 -6.32
C ARG A 218 16.83 -5.94 -5.37
N LEU A 219 16.18 -4.87 -5.85
CA LEU A 219 15.90 -3.68 -5.03
C LEU A 219 15.00 -4.01 -3.82
N ILE A 220 14.01 -4.88 -3.98
CA ILE A 220 13.15 -5.32 -2.86
C ILE A 220 13.95 -6.19 -1.88
N ALA A 221 14.80 -7.10 -2.39
CA ALA A 221 15.60 -8.01 -1.58
C ALA A 221 16.63 -7.29 -0.68
N GLU A 222 17.04 -6.06 -1.00
CA GLU A 222 17.87 -5.22 -0.11
C GLU A 222 17.16 -4.90 1.21
N PHE A 223 15.83 -4.80 1.21
CA PHE A 223 15.01 -4.49 2.39
C PHE A 223 14.33 -5.72 2.99
N TYR A 224 14.01 -6.71 2.15
CA TYR A 224 13.22 -7.87 2.52
C TYR A 224 13.89 -9.19 2.05
N PRO A 225 15.14 -9.48 2.45
CA PRO A 225 15.93 -10.59 1.89
C PRO A 225 15.31 -11.97 2.16
N ASP A 226 14.61 -12.11 3.29
CA ASP A 226 13.98 -13.36 3.73
C ASP A 226 12.46 -13.36 3.48
N ASP A 227 11.92 -12.51 2.61
CA ASP A 227 10.47 -12.46 2.34
C ASP A 227 10.10 -13.31 1.12
N SER A 228 9.11 -14.20 1.30
CA SER A 228 8.61 -15.05 0.21
C SER A 228 7.99 -14.23 -0.93
N ALA A 229 7.52 -13.01 -0.62
CA ALA A 229 6.92 -12.09 -1.56
C ALA A 229 7.93 -11.52 -2.59
N CYS A 230 9.24 -11.71 -2.41
CA CYS A 230 10.28 -11.23 -3.33
C CYS A 230 10.15 -11.80 -4.75
N SER A 231 9.47 -12.94 -4.93
CA SER A 231 9.19 -13.52 -6.25
C SER A 231 7.94 -12.96 -6.94
N LEU A 232 7.09 -12.24 -6.22
CA LEU A 232 5.81 -11.72 -6.74
C LEU A 232 5.91 -10.67 -7.85
N PRO A 233 7.02 -9.92 -8.03
CA PRO A 233 7.19 -9.09 -9.22
C PRO A 233 7.17 -9.85 -10.55
N CYS A 234 7.46 -11.16 -10.55
CA CYS A 234 7.26 -12.02 -11.72
C CYS A 234 5.77 -12.20 -12.09
N CYS A 235 4.86 -11.99 -11.13
CA CYS A 235 3.42 -12.16 -11.31
C CYS A 235 2.68 -10.83 -11.53
N SER A 236 3.25 -9.69 -11.15
CA SER A 236 2.56 -8.39 -11.13
C SER A 236 3.03 -7.42 -12.23
N THR A 237 2.13 -6.60 -12.76
CA THR A 237 2.51 -5.54 -13.74
C THR A 237 3.13 -4.33 -13.05
N TRP A 238 3.90 -3.53 -13.81
CA TRP A 238 4.57 -2.27 -13.39
C TRP A 238 3.88 -1.06 -13.99
#